data_AF-A0A5C5VG59-F1
#
_entry.id   AF-A0A5C5VG59-F1
#
_cell.length_a   1.000
_cell.length_b   1.000
_cell.length_c   1.000
_cell.angle_alpha   90.00
_cell.angle_beta   90.00
_cell.angle_gamma   90.00
#
_symmetry.space_group_name_H-M   'P 1'
#
loop_
_entity.id
_entity.type
_entity.pdbx_description
1 polymer ?
#
loop_
_entity_poly.entity_id
_entity_poly.type
_entity_poly.pdbx_seq_one_letter_code
_entity_poly.pdbx_strand_id
1 'polypeptide(L)'
;MSTFVHVTRYSEAAPQRGEVRNIGRRDIESAVASLPGYKLIEQDGDLIITLPGTQAALIKEGPSLSCRIDPQTSVDELLSRLRVLAAKIPGAVVEDEQNETY
;
A
#
# COMPACT_ATOMS: atom_id res chain seq x y z
N MET A 1 13.99 -6.25 13.75
CA MET A 1 12.53 -6.40 13.78
C MET A 1 12.02 -5.97 12.42
N SER A 2 11.13 -6.74 11.80
CA SER A 2 10.49 -6.34 10.55
C SER A 2 9.23 -5.56 10.91
N THR A 3 9.02 -4.41 10.28
CA THR A 3 7.82 -3.59 10.46
C THR A 3 6.90 -3.82 9.26
N PHE A 4 5.60 -3.94 9.49
CA PHE A 4 4.63 -3.99 8.40
C PHE A 4 3.87 -2.66 8.31
N VAL A 5 3.62 -2.25 7.08
CA VAL A 5 2.82 -1.07 6.75
C VAL A 5 1.73 -1.50 5.80
N HIS A 6 0.52 -1.05 6.08
CA HIS A 6 -0.67 -1.38 5.33
C HIS A 6 -1.19 -0.15 4.58
N VAL A 7 -1.59 -0.36 3.33
CA VAL A 7 -2.45 0.58 2.60
C VAL A 7 -3.87 0.05 2.73
N THR A 8 -4.71 0.79 3.45
CA THR A 8 -6.08 0.39 3.76
C THR A 8 -7.06 1.42 3.22
N ARG A 9 -8.15 0.98 2.59
CA ARG A 9 -9.22 1.86 2.09
C ARG A 9 -10.35 1.93 3.10
N TYR A 10 -10.86 3.14 3.36
CA TYR A 10 -12.03 3.37 4.22
C TYR A 10 -13.24 3.90 3.44
N SER A 11 -14.45 3.54 3.86
CA SER A 11 -15.69 4.17 3.38
C SER A 11 -15.91 5.49 4.11
N GLU A 12 -15.85 6.59 3.37
CA GLU A 12 -16.10 7.97 3.80
C GLU A 12 -14.93 8.69 4.49
N ALA A 13 -14.79 9.96 4.10
CA ALA A 13 -13.85 10.95 4.63
C ALA A 13 -14.32 11.47 6.00
N ALA A 14 -14.68 10.56 6.91
CA ALA A 14 -14.99 10.92 8.29
C ALA A 14 -13.68 11.09 9.09
N PRO A 15 -13.64 11.98 10.09
CA PRO A 15 -12.45 12.18 10.94
C PRO A 15 -12.08 10.95 11.79
N GLN A 16 -12.95 9.93 11.82
CA GLN A 16 -12.70 8.62 12.41
C GLN A 16 -12.77 7.58 11.30
N ARG A 17 -11.81 6.65 11.29
CA ARG A 17 -11.71 5.55 10.32
C ARG A 17 -13.06 4.86 10.16
N GLY A 18 -13.66 4.98 8.98
CA GLY A 18 -14.94 4.36 8.63
C GLY A 18 -14.82 2.84 8.47
N GLU A 19 -15.75 2.22 7.74
CA GLU A 19 -15.64 0.79 7.44
C GLU A 19 -14.48 0.52 6.47
N VAL A 20 -13.65 -0.50 6.75
CA VAL A 20 -12.60 -0.95 5.84
C VAL A 20 -13.24 -1.51 4.57
N ARG A 21 -12.89 -0.92 3.43
CA ARG A 21 -13.29 -1.38 2.10
C ARG A 21 -12.16 -2.11 1.43
N ASN A 22 -12.55 -3.07 0.60
CA ASN A 22 -11.63 -3.85 -0.19
C ASN A 22 -10.92 -2.95 -1.23
N ILE A 23 -9.60 -3.04 -1.28
CA ILE A 23 -8.78 -2.57 -2.40
C ILE A 23 -8.84 -3.66 -3.48
N GLY A 24 -9.58 -3.39 -4.55
CA GLY A 24 -9.74 -4.33 -5.65
C GLY A 24 -8.52 -4.38 -6.57
N ARG A 25 -8.38 -5.47 -7.32
CA ARG A 25 -7.34 -5.61 -8.36
C ARG A 25 -7.32 -4.43 -9.33
N ARG A 26 -8.50 -3.98 -9.79
CA ARG A 26 -8.62 -2.82 -10.69
C ARG A 26 -8.10 -1.52 -10.09
N ASP A 27 -8.28 -1.32 -8.79
CA ASP A 27 -7.77 -0.13 -8.09
C ASP A 27 -6.24 -0.15 -8.09
N ILE A 28 -5.66 -1.32 -7.80
CA ILE A 28 -4.21 -1.53 -7.80
C ILE A 28 -3.64 -1.33 -9.21
N GLU A 29 -4.22 -1.97 -10.22
CA GLU A 29 -3.80 -1.86 -11.61
C GLU A 29 -3.86 -0.41 -12.08
N SER A 30 -4.96 0.31 -11.79
CA SER A 30 -5.10 1.71 -12.16
C SER A 30 -4.12 2.62 -11.41
N ALA A 31 -3.88 2.36 -10.13
CA ALA A 31 -2.92 3.13 -9.33
C ALA A 31 -1.50 2.94 -9.86
N VAL A 32 -1.06 1.69 -10.04
CA VAL A 32 0.28 1.35 -10.56
C VAL A 32 0.47 1.85 -11.99
N ALA A 33 -0.52 1.71 -12.87
CA ALA A 33 -0.42 2.23 -14.25
C ALA A 33 -0.23 3.76 -14.31
N SER A 34 -0.72 4.49 -13.30
CA SER A 34 -0.56 5.94 -13.20
C SER A 34 0.77 6.39 -12.59
N LEU A 35 1.57 5.45 -12.06
CA LEU A 35 2.78 5.74 -11.31
C LEU A 35 4.03 5.23 -12.05
N PRO A 36 4.87 6.12 -12.61
CA PRO A 36 6.05 5.70 -13.34
C PRO A 36 7.04 4.96 -12.42
N GLY A 37 7.51 3.80 -12.88
CA GLY A 37 8.48 2.97 -12.18
C GLY A 37 7.88 1.96 -11.20
N TYR A 38 6.59 2.05 -10.88
CA TYR A 38 5.89 1.01 -10.12
C TYR A 38 5.61 -0.17 -11.06
N LYS A 39 5.82 -1.39 -10.58
CA LYS A 39 5.53 -2.61 -11.36
C LYS A 39 4.57 -3.48 -10.58
N LEU A 40 3.59 -4.05 -11.28
CA LEU A 40 2.70 -5.05 -10.73
C LEU A 40 3.11 -6.42 -11.27
N ILE A 41 3.34 -7.37 -10.37
CA ILE A 41 3.68 -8.76 -10.67
C ILE A 41 2.61 -9.63 -10.00
N GLU A 42 2.09 -10.61 -10.71
CA GLU A 42 1.20 -11.62 -10.15
C GLU A 42 2.02 -12.88 -9.92
N GLN A 43 2.07 -13.35 -8.67
CA GLN A 43 2.83 -14.54 -8.29
C GLN A 43 1.96 -15.39 -7.37
N ASP A 44 1.74 -16.66 -7.74
CA ASP A 44 1.00 -17.64 -6.95
C ASP A 44 -0.42 -17.20 -6.54
N GLY A 45 -1.04 -16.31 -7.32
CA GLY A 45 -2.37 -15.73 -7.06
C GLY A 45 -2.36 -14.44 -6.24
N ASP A 46 -1.19 -14.04 -5.73
CA ASP A 46 -0.98 -12.79 -5.02
C ASP A 46 -0.52 -11.68 -5.97
N LEU A 47 -1.00 -10.46 -5.70
CA LEU A 47 -0.57 -9.26 -6.40
C LEU A 47 0.57 -8.60 -5.63
N ILE A 48 1.73 -8.53 -6.28
CA ILE A 48 2.97 -7.98 -5.74
C ILE A 48 3.29 -6.67 -6.47
N ILE A 49 3.35 -5.55 -5.74
CA ILE A 49 3.72 -4.25 -6.30
C ILE A 49 5.16 -3.94 -5.95
N THR A 50 6.04 -3.87 -6.94
CA THR A 50 7.43 -3.40 -6.78
C THR A 50 7.45 -1.88 -6.82
N LEU A 51 8.07 -1.28 -5.81
CA LEU A 51 8.25 0.15 -5.70
C LEU A 51 9.57 0.59 -6.38
N PRO A 52 9.57 1.72 -7.12
CA PRO A 52 10.78 2.19 -7.80
C PRO A 52 11.84 2.64 -6.81
N GLY A 53 13.06 2.15 -6.99
CA GLY A 53 14.22 2.55 -6.19
C GLY A 53 14.30 1.88 -4.81
N THR A 54 13.34 1.02 -4.46
CA THR A 54 13.38 0.26 -3.20
C THR A 54 13.31 -1.24 -3.46
N GLN A 55 13.81 -2.04 -2.52
CA GLN A 55 13.67 -3.50 -2.53
C GLN A 55 12.38 -3.95 -1.84
N ALA A 56 11.40 -3.06 -1.72
CA ALA A 56 10.15 -3.34 -1.04
C ALA A 56 9.06 -3.76 -2.03
N ALA A 57 8.19 -4.65 -1.57
CA ALA A 57 7.06 -5.14 -2.32
C ALA A 57 5.78 -5.08 -1.48
N LEU A 58 4.68 -4.63 -2.09
CA LEU A 58 3.36 -4.70 -1.46
C LEU A 58 2.64 -5.96 -1.93
N ILE A 59 2.10 -6.73 -0.99
CA ILE A 59 1.31 -7.92 -1.23
C ILE A 59 -0.14 -7.61 -0.92
N LYS A 60 -1.07 -7.99 -1.81
CA LYS A 60 -2.50 -7.86 -1.52
C LYS A 60 -2.94 -8.91 -0.50
N GLU A 61 -3.30 -8.48 0.69
CA GLU A 61 -3.79 -9.34 1.78
C GLU A 61 -5.22 -8.96 2.16
N GLY A 62 -6.19 -9.75 1.72
CA GLY A 62 -7.60 -9.49 2.01
C GLY A 62 -8.05 -8.12 1.48
N PRO A 63 -8.56 -7.21 2.34
CA PRO A 63 -9.02 -5.89 1.92
C PRO A 63 -7.90 -4.84 1.75
N SER A 64 -6.67 -5.12 2.21
CA SER A 64 -5.57 -4.15 2.28
C SER A 64 -4.37 -4.59 1.45
N LEU A 65 -3.41 -3.68 1.25
CA LEU A 65 -2.09 -3.99 0.71
C LEU A 65 -1.08 -3.94 1.84
N SER A 66 -0.34 -5.02 2.06
CA SER A 66 0.68 -5.12 3.12
C SER A 66 2.07 -4.98 2.51
N CYS A 67 2.89 -4.11 3.08
CA CYS A 67 4.29 -3.93 2.72
C CYS A 67 5.15 -4.33 3.90
N ARG A 68 6.14 -5.21 3.66
CA ARG A 68 7.19 -5.46 4.65
C ARG A 68 8.28 -4.41 4.49
N ILE A 69 8.65 -3.75 5.58
CA ILE A 69 9.85 -2.91 5.63
C ILE A 69 11.04 -3.81 6.00
N ASP A 70 11.96 -4.00 5.05
CA ASP A 70 13.25 -4.60 5.36
C ASP A 70 14.15 -3.59 6.07
N PRO A 71 14.94 -3.99 7.08
CA PRO A 71 15.72 -3.08 7.92
C PRO A 71 16.83 -2.30 7.18
N GLN A 72 17.11 -2.65 5.93
CA GLN A 72 18.06 -1.94 5.05
C GLN A 72 17.38 -0.85 4.21
N THR A 73 16.05 -0.79 4.20
CA THR A 73 15.27 0.20 3.44
C THR A 73 15.01 1.43 4.30
N SER A 74 15.20 2.62 3.71
CA SER A 74 14.82 3.87 4.37
C SER A 74 13.31 3.92 4.58
N VAL A 75 12.87 3.97 5.84
CA VAL A 75 11.46 4.02 6.24
C VAL A 75 10.77 5.23 5.62
N ASP A 76 11.40 6.42 5.67
CA ASP A 76 10.82 7.65 5.14
C ASP A 76 10.61 7.60 3.62
N GLU A 77 11.57 7.01 2.90
CA GLU A 77 11.45 6.84 1.45
C GLU A 77 10.31 5.88 1.12
N LEU A 78 10.24 4.75 1.83
CA LEU A 78 9.17 3.77 1.65
C LEU A 78 7.79 4.37 1.96
N LEU A 79 7.63 5.05 3.09
CA LEU A 79 6.39 5.72 3.47
C LEU A 79 5.97 6.76 2.43
N SER A 80 6.92 7.55 1.92
CA SER A 80 6.65 8.52 0.85
C SER A 80 6.10 7.83 -0.41
N ARG A 81 6.70 6.70 -0.83
CA ARG A 81 6.22 5.91 -1.98
C ARG A 81 4.85 5.27 -1.73
N LEU A 82 4.60 4.78 -0.52
CA LEU A 82 3.32 4.21 -0.13
C LEU A 82 2.23 5.27 -0.11
N ARG A 83 2.51 6.49 0.37
CA ARG A 83 1.56 7.61 0.35
C ARG A 83 1.20 8.02 -1.08
N VAL A 84 2.18 8.04 -1.98
CA VAL A 84 1.92 8.30 -3.41
C VAL A 84 1.01 7.24 -4.02
N LEU A 85 1.20 5.96 -3.66
CA LEU A 85 0.31 4.87 -4.08
C LEU A 85 -1.09 5.01 -3.48
N ALA A 86 -1.19 5.21 -2.17
CA ALA A 86 -2.45 5.39 -1.46
C ALA A 86 -3.25 6.57 -2.01
N ALA A 87 -2.60 7.69 -2.35
CA ALA A 87 -3.25 8.85 -2.96
C ALA A 87 -3.89 8.56 -4.33
N LYS A 88 -3.49 7.49 -5.02
CA LYS A 88 -4.13 7.03 -6.27
C LYS A 88 -5.33 6.12 -6.04
N ILE A 89 -5.52 5.62 -4.83
CA ILE A 89 -6.63 4.75 -4.45
C ILE A 89 -7.59 5.59 -3.59
N PRO A 90 -8.76 6.02 -4.11
CA PRO A 90 -9.67 6.86 -3.36
C PRO A 90 -10.05 6.23 -2.00
N GLY A 91 -9.92 7.02 -0.94
CA GLY A 91 -10.18 6.60 0.43
C GLY A 91 -9.08 5.72 1.06
N ALA A 92 -7.94 5.52 0.39
CA ALA A 92 -6.82 4.78 0.95
C ALA A 92 -5.87 5.65 1.76
N VAL A 93 -5.35 5.08 2.84
CA VAL A 93 -4.37 5.67 3.76
C VAL A 93 -3.27 4.65 4.07
N VAL A 94 -2.11 5.15 4.50
CA VAL A 94 -0.96 4.33 4.90
C VAL A 94 -0.91 4.27 6.42
N GLU A 95 -0.86 3.07 6.98
CA GLU A 95 -0.95 2.84 8.42
C GLU A 95 0.01 1.71 8.83
N ASP A 96 0.52 1.71 10.06
CA ASP A 96 1.23 0.54 10.58
C ASP A 96 0.27 -0.52 11.16
N GLU A 97 0.85 -1.59 11.70
CA GLU A 97 0.15 -2.66 12.43
C GLU A 97 -0.61 -2.16 13.67
N GLN A 98 -0.22 -1.02 14.25
CA GLN A 98 -0.89 -0.40 15.39
C GLN A 98 -2.05 0.51 14.98
N ASN A 99 -2.38 0.57 13.69
CA ASN A 99 -3.36 1.49 13.19
C ASN A 99 -2.95 2.94 13.51
N GLU A 100 -1.67 3.30 13.37
CA GLU A 100 -1.20 4.69 13.34
C GLU A 100 -1.04 5.14 11.88
N THR A 101 -1.69 6.24 11.50
CA THR A 101 -1.63 6.76 10.13
C THR A 101 -0.38 7.60 9.94
N TYR A 102 0.33 7.40 8.83
CA TYR A 102 1.50 8.19 8.43
C TYR A 102 1.13 9.28 7.44
#